data_AF-A0A919NLH8-F1
#
_entry.id   AF-A0A919NLH8-F1
#
_cell.length_a   1.000
_cell.length_b   1.000
_cell.length_c   1.000
_cell.angle_alpha   90.00
_cell.angle_beta   90.00
_cell.angle_gamma   90.00
#
_symmetry.space_group_name_H-M   'P 1'
#
loop_
_entity.id
_entity.type
_entity.pdbx_description
1 polymer ?
#
loop_
_entity_poly.entity_id
_entity_poly.type
_entity_poly.pdbx_seq_one_letter_code
_entity_poly.pdbx_strand_id
1 'polypeptide(L)'
;MNTKNTDVVAEYLHEIDVRLAGLPVLQRRELLADLTAHIASEKAERNIQTEGELIEVLERLGSPEVVAAAAHEEFGPVAAAPVKRTIRWYWPAAAIAGVLLVLFVCFGLTFSRTSSDGPAQQEIAPVPTEVVPSPVRS
;
A
#
# COMPACT_ATOMS: atom_id res chain seq x y z
N MET A 1 -5.93 -9.59 21.79
CA MET A 1 -4.94 -8.67 22.38
C MET A 1 -3.70 -8.71 21.48
N ASN A 2 -3.60 -7.79 20.52
CA ASN A 2 -2.55 -7.75 19.50
C ASN A 2 -1.48 -6.72 19.87
N THR A 3 -1.01 -6.76 21.12
CA THR A 3 -0.04 -5.80 21.66
C THR A 3 1.24 -5.73 20.82
N LYS A 4 1.67 -6.86 20.26
CA LYS A 4 2.81 -6.94 19.31
C LYS A 4 2.59 -6.08 18.06
N ASN A 5 1.41 -6.17 17.44
CA ASN A 5 1.08 -5.37 16.26
C ASN A 5 1.05 -3.86 16.60
N THR A 6 0.65 -3.51 17.82
CA THR A 6 0.70 -2.11 18.27
C THR A 6 2.14 -1.66 18.49
N ASP A 7 3.00 -2.55 19.00
CA ASP A 7 4.42 -2.29 19.27
C ASP A 7 5.20 -1.96 17.99
N VAL A 8 5.05 -2.78 16.95
CA VAL A 8 5.74 -2.58 15.66
C VAL A 8 5.33 -1.26 14.97
N VAL A 9 4.04 -0.90 15.01
CA VAL A 9 3.59 0.40 14.47
C VAL A 9 4.15 1.56 15.29
N ALA A 10 4.17 1.43 16.62
CA ALA A 10 4.67 2.47 17.50
C ALA A 10 6.18 2.70 17.28
N GLU A 11 6.96 1.63 17.12
CA GLU A 11 8.38 1.70 16.79
C GLU A 11 8.61 2.43 15.45
N TYR A 12 7.87 2.04 14.41
CA TYR A 12 7.96 2.69 13.10
C TYR A 12 7.64 4.19 13.15
N LEU A 13 6.54 4.57 13.80
CA LEU A 13 6.15 5.98 13.93
C LEU A 13 7.12 6.78 14.81
N HIS A 14 7.70 6.15 15.83
CA HIS A 14 8.72 6.77 16.65
C HIS A 14 10.00 7.06 15.85
N GLU A 15 10.43 6.10 15.03
CA GLU A 15 11.58 6.28 14.12
C GLU A 15 11.38 7.41 13.11
N ILE A 16 10.14 7.59 12.62
CA ILE A 16 9.78 8.71 11.77
C ILE A 16 9.84 10.02 12.56
N ASP A 17 9.22 10.10 13.75
CA ASP A 17 9.20 11.32 14.57
C ASP A 17 10.61 11.85 14.88
N VAL A 18 11.53 10.94 15.23
CA VAL A 18 12.94 11.28 15.47
C VAL A 18 13.59 11.90 14.23
N ARG A 19 13.33 11.36 13.03
CA ARG A 19 13.89 11.87 11.77
C ARG A 19 13.22 13.16 11.28
N LEU A 20 11.95 13.36 11.62
CA LEU A 20 11.21 14.58 11.34
C LEU A 20 11.52 15.73 12.32
N ALA A 21 12.43 15.55 13.27
CA ALA A 21 12.79 16.59 14.25
C ALA A 21 13.26 17.92 13.63
N GLY A 22 13.67 17.94 12.35
CA GLY A 22 14.02 19.15 11.61
C GLY A 22 12.83 19.91 10.99
N LEU A 23 11.62 19.34 10.98
CA LEU A 23 10.41 20.00 10.49
C LEU A 23 9.76 20.87 11.57
N PRO A 24 8.96 21.89 11.20
CA PRO A 24 8.19 22.62 12.18
C PRO A 24 7.13 21.70 12.83
N VAL A 25 6.89 21.93 14.12
CA VAL A 25 6.16 21.00 15.01
C VAL A 25 4.75 20.71 14.51
N LEU A 26 4.07 21.70 13.91
CA LEU A 26 2.72 21.52 13.40
C LEU A 26 2.70 20.51 12.25
N GLN A 27 3.55 20.71 11.24
CA GLN A 27 3.66 19.84 10.06
C GLN A 27 4.04 18.41 10.47
N ARG A 28 4.98 18.27 11.39
CA ARG A 28 5.36 16.95 11.92
C ARG A 28 4.19 16.24 12.58
N ARG A 29 3.37 16.95 13.38
CA ARG A 29 2.21 16.36 14.06
C ARG A 29 1.10 15.97 13.09
N GLU A 30 0.85 16.81 12.10
CA GLU A 30 -0.13 16.52 11.04
C GLU A 30 0.30 15.27 10.26
N LEU A 31 1.55 15.20 9.82
CA LEU A 31 2.07 14.05 9.09
C LEU A 31 2.01 12.75 9.90
N LEU A 32 2.38 12.78 11.19
CA LEU A 32 2.28 11.59 12.05
C LEU A 32 0.81 11.17 12.27
N ALA A 33 -0.11 12.12 12.38
CA ALA A 33 -1.53 11.83 12.50
C ALA A 33 -2.08 11.19 11.22
N ASP A 34 -1.69 11.71 10.06
CA ASP A 34 -2.08 11.19 8.75
C ASP A 34 -1.54 9.78 8.52
N LEU A 35 -0.25 9.54 8.82
CA LEU A 35 0.35 8.21 8.73
C LEU A 35 -0.35 7.21 9.67
N THR A 36 -0.66 7.64 10.89
CA THR A 36 -1.39 6.81 11.86
C THR A 36 -2.78 6.44 11.32
N ALA A 37 -3.51 7.41 10.78
CA ALA A 37 -4.83 7.20 10.20
C ALA A 37 -4.78 6.28 8.99
N HIS A 38 -3.78 6.45 8.13
CA HIS A 38 -3.59 5.62 6.93
C HIS A 38 -3.31 4.15 7.30
N ILE A 39 -2.38 3.91 8.24
CA ILE A 39 -2.09 2.57 8.75
C ILE A 39 -3.34 1.94 9.38
N ALA A 40 -4.12 2.72 10.15
CA ALA A 40 -5.37 2.23 10.73
C ALA A 40 -6.42 1.85 9.67
N SER A 41 -6.54 2.64 8.59
CA SER A 41 -7.43 2.35 7.46
C SER A 41 -7.04 1.05 6.77
N GLU A 42 -5.77 0.90 6.39
CA GLU A 42 -5.27 -0.31 5.72
C GLU A 42 -5.45 -1.56 6.60
N LYS A 43 -5.23 -1.44 7.91
CA LYS A 43 -5.49 -2.53 8.87
C LYS A 43 -6.95 -2.94 8.90
N ALA A 44 -7.87 -1.98 8.89
CA ALA A 44 -9.31 -2.23 8.92
C ALA A 44 -9.80 -2.83 7.60
N GLU A 45 -9.38 -2.26 6.46
CA GLU A 45 -9.79 -2.67 5.12
C GLU A 45 -9.34 -4.10 4.78
N ARG A 46 -8.11 -4.46 5.17
CA ARG A 46 -7.53 -5.78 4.92
C ARG A 46 -7.84 -6.80 6.01
N ASN A 47 -8.47 -6.36 7.11
CA ASN A 47 -8.72 -7.18 8.28
C ASN A 47 -7.43 -7.81 8.85
N ILE A 48 -6.38 -7.00 9.03
CA ILE A 48 -5.06 -7.50 9.46
C ILE A 48 -5.14 -8.07 10.86
N GLN A 49 -4.77 -9.35 11.01
CA GLN A 49 -4.80 -10.05 12.29
C GLN A 49 -3.39 -10.36 12.81
N THR A 50 -2.42 -10.52 11.91
CA THR A 50 -1.07 -10.97 12.27
C THR A 50 -0.04 -9.84 12.23
N GLU A 51 1.07 -10.05 12.92
CA GLU A 51 2.22 -9.14 12.92
C GLU A 51 2.91 -9.13 11.54
N GLY A 52 3.02 -10.29 10.88
CA GLY A 52 3.63 -10.41 9.55
C GLY A 52 2.89 -9.62 8.48
N GLU A 53 1.56 -9.73 8.43
CA GLU A 53 0.72 -8.92 7.52
C GLU A 53 0.87 -7.42 7.76
N LEU A 54 1.07 -7.01 9.02
CA LEU A 54 1.29 -5.62 9.36
C LEU A 54 2.68 -5.14 8.90
N ILE A 55 3.71 -5.98 9.04
CA ILE A 55 5.05 -5.71 8.53
C ILE A 55 5.00 -5.53 7.02
N GLU A 56 4.28 -6.38 6.28
CA GLU A 56 4.09 -6.22 4.82
C GLU A 56 3.46 -4.86 4.45
N VAL A 57 2.51 -4.37 5.25
CA VAL A 57 1.93 -3.03 5.05
C VAL A 57 2.96 -1.92 5.31
N LEU A 58 3.76 -2.02 6.38
CA LEU A 58 4.81 -1.04 6.68
C LEU A 58 5.93 -1.07 5.64
N GLU A 59 6.31 -2.24 5.14
CA GLU A 59 7.25 -2.39 4.03
C GLU A 59 6.73 -1.72 2.75
N ARG A 60 5.41 -1.77 2.51
CA ARG A 60 4.79 -1.07 1.39
C ARG A 60 4.80 0.46 1.55
N LEU A 61 4.69 0.97 2.79
CA LEU A 61 4.89 2.39 3.08
C LEU A 61 6.36 2.81 2.87
N GLY A 62 7.28 1.87 3.07
CA GLY A 62 8.71 2.06 2.90
C GLY A 62 9.42 2.33 4.22
N SER A 63 10.75 2.41 4.14
CA SER A 63 11.56 2.63 5.34
C SER A 63 11.28 4.01 5.96
N PRO A 64 11.38 4.15 7.29
CA PRO A 64 11.11 5.41 7.98
C PRO A 64 12.03 6.54 7.50
N GLU A 65 13.22 6.20 7.00
CA GLU A 65 14.15 7.15 6.41
C GLU A 65 13.68 7.71 5.07
N VAL A 66 13.14 6.87 4.18
CA VAL A 66 12.62 7.31 2.88
C VAL A 66 11.38 8.19 3.08
N VAL A 67 10.49 7.80 3.98
CA VAL A 67 9.29 8.59 4.31
C VAL A 67 9.66 9.94 4.91
N ALA A 68 10.60 9.97 5.86
CA ALA A 68 11.06 11.21 6.46
C ALA A 68 11.78 12.12 5.45
N ALA A 69 12.60 11.56 4.56
CA ALA A 69 13.26 12.32 3.50
C ALA A 69 12.24 12.97 2.55
N ALA A 70 11.24 12.21 2.10
CA ALA A 70 10.16 12.74 1.26
C ALA A 70 9.39 13.87 1.97
N ALA A 71 9.11 13.73 3.27
CA ALA A 71 8.47 14.77 4.06
C ALA A 71 9.35 16.03 4.20
N HIS A 72 10.67 15.88 4.35
CA HIS A 72 11.60 17.02 4.34
C HIS A 72 11.68 17.69 2.96
N GLU A 73 11.44 16.98 1.87
CA GLU A 73 11.35 17.59 0.54
C GLU A 73 10.05 18.38 0.36
N GLU A 74 8.94 17.88 0.91
CA GLU A 74 7.61 18.50 0.81
C GLU A 74 7.44 19.71 1.76
N PHE A 75 7.84 19.55 3.01
CA PHE A 75 7.67 20.54 4.09
C PHE A 75 8.98 21.24 4.48
N GLY A 76 10.06 20.95 3.76
CA GLY A 76 11.38 21.54 3.95
C GLY A 76 11.34 23.06 3.94
N PRO A 77 12.30 23.71 4.61
CA PRO A 77 12.18 25.11 5.01
C PRO A 77 11.92 26.04 3.82
N VAL A 78 10.89 26.86 3.95
CA VAL A 78 10.76 28.15 3.26
C VAL A 78 11.86 29.08 3.82
N ALA A 79 13.08 28.83 3.36
CA ALA A 79 14.36 29.53 3.54
C ALA A 79 14.66 30.28 4.87
N ALA A 80 15.66 29.78 5.60
CA ALA A 80 16.71 30.62 6.22
C ALA A 80 17.97 29.82 6.60
N ALA A 81 18.78 29.39 5.63
CA ALA A 81 20.26 29.29 5.70
C ALA A 81 20.83 28.62 4.42
N PRO A 82 21.97 29.07 3.88
CA PRO A 82 22.56 28.47 2.68
C PRO A 82 23.29 27.17 3.05
N VAL A 83 22.63 26.02 2.92
CA VAL A 83 23.31 24.73 2.87
C VAL A 83 24.00 24.62 1.51
N LYS A 84 25.32 24.41 1.54
CA LYS A 84 26.15 24.35 0.33
C LYS A 84 25.60 23.33 -0.66
N ARG A 85 25.16 23.88 -1.79
CA ARG A 85 24.78 23.26 -3.04
C ARG A 85 25.79 22.19 -3.48
N THR A 86 25.37 20.93 -3.50
CA THR A 86 25.83 19.95 -4.50
C THR A 86 24.63 19.42 -5.29
N ILE A 87 23.81 20.36 -5.77
CA ILE A 87 22.77 20.14 -6.77
C ILE A 87 23.48 20.03 -8.12
N ARG A 88 23.58 18.82 -8.68
CA ARG A 88 23.84 18.67 -10.12
C ARG A 88 23.33 17.39 -10.78
N TRP A 89 22.48 16.56 -10.16
CA TRP A 89 22.04 15.33 -10.83
C TRP A 89 20.70 14.74 -10.36
N TYR A 90 19.60 15.49 -10.25
CA TYR A 90 18.29 14.86 -9.97
C TYR A 90 17.09 15.44 -10.73
N TRP A 91 17.32 16.10 -11.87
CA TRP A 91 16.22 16.41 -12.80
C TRP A 91 15.48 15.19 -13.37
N PRO A 92 16.08 14.01 -13.61
CA PRO A 92 15.31 12.87 -14.10
C PRO A 92 14.52 12.14 -13.00
N ALA A 93 14.92 12.25 -11.72
CA ALA A 93 14.27 11.51 -10.63
C ALA A 93 12.86 12.02 -10.30
N ALA A 94 12.67 13.34 -10.32
CA ALA A 94 11.35 13.95 -10.05
C ALA A 94 10.30 13.58 -11.13
N ALA A 95 10.72 13.45 -12.39
CA ALA A 95 9.82 13.02 -13.46
C ALA A 95 9.39 11.55 -13.33
N ILE A 96 10.29 10.68 -12.84
CA ILE A 96 10.01 9.26 -12.63
C ILE A 96 9.03 9.06 -11.46
N ALA A 97 9.21 9.81 -10.36
CA ALA A 97 8.32 9.74 -9.20
C ALA A 97 6.88 10.16 -9.54
N GLY A 98 6.70 11.25 -10.32
CA GLY A 98 5.38 11.69 -10.77
C GLY A 98 4.67 10.65 -11.65
N VAL A 99 5.40 9.99 -12.55
CA VAL A 99 4.84 8.96 -13.43
C VAL A 99 4.45 7.70 -12.65
N LEU A 100 5.26 7.28 -11.67
CA LEU A 100 4.96 6.13 -10.83
C LEU A 100 3.71 6.36 -9.97
N LEU A 101 3.55 7.56 -9.40
CA LEU A 101 2.38 7.93 -8.61
C LEU A 101 1.10 7.88 -9.45
N VAL A 102 1.12 8.42 -10.68
CA VAL A 102 -0.01 8.36 -11.61
C VAL A 102 -0.34 6.92 -12.01
N LEU A 103 0.67 6.07 -12.26
CA LEU A 103 0.44 4.65 -12.58
C LEU A 103 -0.18 3.89 -11.40
N PHE A 104 0.25 4.16 -10.17
CA PHE A 104 -0.28 3.50 -8.97
C PHE A 104 -1.76 3.85 -8.74
N VAL A 105 -2.13 5.12 -8.92
CA VAL A 105 -3.52 5.58 -8.85
C VAL A 105 -4.38 4.96 -9.95
N CYS A 106 -3.87 4.90 -11.19
CA CYS A 106 -4.58 4.26 -12.30
C CYS A 106 -4.74 2.75 -12.10
N PHE A 107 -3.75 2.06 -11.54
CA PHE A 107 -3.80 0.61 -11.30
C PHE A 107 -4.73 0.23 -10.14
N GLY A 108 -4.76 1.02 -9.07
CA GLY A 108 -5.71 0.82 -7.97
C GLY A 108 -7.18 0.94 -8.39
N LEU A 109 -7.46 1.82 -9.35
CA LEU A 109 -8.82 2.03 -9.89
C LEU A 109 -9.27 0.92 -10.86
N THR A 110 -8.35 0.27 -11.59
CA THR A 110 -8.72 -0.81 -12.53
C THR A 110 -8.87 -2.17 -11.86
N PHE A 111 -8.17 -2.43 -10.74
CA PHE A 111 -8.26 -3.71 -10.03
C PHE A 111 -9.59 -3.91 -9.28
N SER A 112 -10.27 -2.83 -8.89
CA SER A 112 -11.52 -2.86 -8.11
C SER A 112 -12.76 -3.36 -8.86
N ARG A 113 -12.65 -3.81 -10.13
CA ARG A 113 -13.79 -4.26 -10.93
C ARG A 113 -13.87 -5.76 -11.24
N THR A 114 -12.92 -6.57 -10.80
CA THR A 114 -12.95 -8.03 -11.07
C THR A 114 -13.08 -8.85 -9.78
N SER A 115 -14.19 -8.67 -9.05
CA SER A 115 -14.56 -9.60 -7.98
C SER A 115 -16.07 -9.70 -7.88
N SER A 116 -16.68 -10.34 -8.89
CA SER A 116 -17.97 -11.03 -8.81
C SER A 116 -17.99 -12.14 -9.85
N ASP A 117 -17.49 -13.32 -9.50
CA ASP A 117 -18.30 -14.54 -9.47
C ASP A 117 -17.46 -15.68 -8.88
N GLY A 118 -17.75 -15.97 -7.61
CA GLY A 118 -17.28 -17.15 -6.90
C GLY A 118 -18.10 -18.39 -7.25
N PRO A 119 -17.61 -19.60 -6.92
CA PRO A 119 -17.85 -20.82 -7.66
C PRO A 119 -18.83 -21.80 -6.98
N ALA A 120 -19.07 -22.94 -7.66
CA ALA A 120 -19.57 -24.26 -7.22
C ALA A 120 -20.86 -24.67 -8.00
N GLN A 121 -21.03 -25.90 -8.53
CA GLN A 121 -20.61 -27.22 -8.06
C GLN A 121 -20.50 -28.28 -9.18
N GLN A 122 -19.54 -29.21 -8.95
CA GLN A 122 -19.62 -30.67 -9.11
C GLN A 122 -19.62 -31.35 -10.50
N GLU A 123 -18.39 -31.71 -10.90
CA GLU A 123 -17.96 -33.09 -11.19
C GLU A 123 -18.92 -34.22 -10.76
N ILE A 124 -19.39 -35.02 -11.72
CA ILE A 124 -19.25 -36.49 -11.78
C ILE A 124 -19.40 -36.91 -13.26
N ALA A 125 -18.37 -37.50 -13.84
CA ALA A 125 -18.46 -38.46 -14.96
C ALA A 125 -17.91 -39.80 -14.45
N PRO A 126 -18.08 -40.97 -15.11
CA PRO A 126 -18.80 -41.32 -16.36
C PRO A 126 -19.69 -42.60 -16.23
N VAL A 127 -20.58 -42.90 -17.21
CA VAL A 127 -20.95 -44.30 -17.54
C VAL A 127 -21.19 -44.44 -19.05
N PRO A 128 -20.48 -45.34 -19.76
CA PRO A 128 -20.75 -45.67 -21.16
C PRO A 128 -21.72 -46.85 -21.31
N THR A 129 -22.41 -46.87 -22.46
CA THR A 129 -23.01 -48.03 -23.17
C THR A 129 -24.54 -48.18 -23.07
N GLU A 130 -25.13 -48.55 -24.23
CA GLU A 130 -26.48 -49.14 -24.46
C GLU A 130 -27.65 -48.11 -24.51
N VAL A 131 -28.55 -48.03 -25.51
CA VAL A 131 -29.09 -48.97 -26.52
C VAL A 131 -29.68 -48.16 -27.71
N VAL A 132 -29.49 -48.63 -28.95
CA VAL A 132 -30.24 -48.27 -30.18
C VAL A 132 -31.60 -49.02 -30.17
N PRO A 133 -32.77 -48.40 -30.46
CA PRO A 133 -33.31 -48.51 -31.84
C PRO A 133 -34.20 -47.36 -32.34
N SER A 134 -34.15 -47.18 -33.67
CA SER A 134 -35.13 -46.46 -34.50
C SER A 134 -36.57 -46.95 -34.26
N PRO A 135 -37.58 -46.10 -34.55
CA PRO A 135 -38.50 -46.51 -35.60
C PRO A 135 -38.95 -45.40 -36.56
N VAL A 136 -39.40 -45.91 -37.70
CA VAL A 136 -39.94 -45.29 -38.91
C VAL A 136 -41.34 -44.71 -38.70
N ARG A 137 -41.69 -43.72 -39.54
CA ARG A 137 -43.02 -43.30 -40.06
C ARG A 137 -43.68 -42.07 -39.42
N SER A 138 -43.91 -41.06 -40.26
CA SER A 138 -45.24 -40.71 -40.79
C SER A 138 -45.13 -39.84 -42.02
#